data_AF-A0A2K6B7H5-F1
#
_entry.id   AF-A0A2K6B7H5-F1
#
_cell.length_a   1.000
_cell.length_b   1.000
_cell.length_c   1.000
_cell.angle_alpha   90.00
_cell.angle_beta   90.00
_cell.angle_gamma   90.00
#
_symmetry.space_group_name_H-M   'P 1'
#
loop_
_entity.id
_entity.type
_entity.pdbx_description
1 polymer ?
#
loop_
_entity_poly.entity_id
_entity_poly.type
_entity_poly.pdbx_seq_one_letter_code
_entity_poly.pdbx_strand_id
1 'polypeptide(L)'
;MEPQARWLEQEGPEYWEEQTGLAKDVAQTFRVGLGNLRGYYNQSEAGSHTLQWMYGCDLGPDGRLLRGYEQFAYDGKDYIALNEDLRSWTAADMAARFTQRKWEAARAAEQLRAYLEGKCLEWLRRYLENQNESLLRAGTRGSGEPSPSRLERPGWPPMRRGGKWDQR
;
A
#
# COMPACT_ATOMS: atom_id res chain seq x y z
N MET A 1 15.09 5.70 -4.64
CA MET A 1 14.29 4.53 -5.07
C MET A 1 15.04 3.84 -6.20
N GLU A 2 14.98 2.51 -6.29
CA GLU A 2 15.69 1.74 -7.33
C GLU A 2 14.73 0.74 -8.02
N PRO A 3 14.84 0.54 -9.34
CA PRO A 3 14.00 -0.41 -10.06
C PRO A 3 14.31 -1.85 -9.64
N GLN A 4 13.25 -2.62 -9.38
CA GLN A 4 13.35 -4.05 -9.04
C GLN A 4 12.93 -4.97 -10.20
N ALA A 5 12.56 -4.40 -11.34
CA ALA A 5 12.19 -5.13 -12.56
C ALA A 5 12.65 -4.38 -13.79
N ARG A 6 13.15 -5.10 -14.81
CA ARG A 6 13.70 -4.50 -16.04
C ARG A 6 12.74 -3.57 -16.77
N TRP A 7 11.44 -3.88 -16.78
CA TRP A 7 10.45 -3.03 -17.46
C TRP A 7 10.22 -1.68 -16.75
N LEU A 8 10.62 -1.53 -15.47
CA LEU A 8 10.59 -0.26 -14.74
C LEU A 8 11.76 0.66 -15.11
N GLU A 9 12.87 0.13 -15.65
CA GLU A 9 14.02 0.93 -16.08
C GLU A 9 13.69 1.89 -17.23
N GLN A 10 12.55 1.68 -17.91
CA GLN A 10 12.04 2.55 -18.96
C GLN A 10 11.45 3.86 -18.42
N GLU A 11 11.17 3.96 -17.11
CA GLU A 11 10.68 5.19 -16.49
C GLU A 11 11.79 6.26 -16.42
N GLY A 12 11.41 7.51 -16.71
CA GLY A 12 12.34 8.64 -16.77
C GLY A 12 12.87 9.09 -15.40
N PRO A 13 13.93 9.94 -15.39
CA PRO A 13 14.54 10.42 -14.15
C PRO A 13 13.56 11.21 -13.26
N GLU A 14 12.62 11.95 -13.85
CA GLU A 14 11.61 12.74 -13.11
C GLU A 14 10.71 11.83 -12.26
N TYR A 15 10.32 10.68 -12.80
CA TYR A 15 9.54 9.68 -12.06
C TYR A 15 10.33 9.18 -10.84
N TRP A 16 11.60 8.83 -11.02
CA TRP A 16 12.43 8.31 -9.92
C TRP A 16 12.74 9.36 -8.86
N GLU A 17 12.87 10.63 -9.26
CA GLU A 17 13.00 11.75 -8.35
C GLU A 17 11.72 11.93 -7.50
N GLU A 18 10.54 11.93 -8.13
CA GLU A 18 9.24 12.00 -7.42
C GLU A 18 9.09 10.83 -6.44
N GLN A 19 9.33 9.60 -6.88
CA GLN A 19 9.24 8.42 -6.00
C GLN A 19 10.24 8.48 -4.83
N THR A 20 11.43 9.04 -5.07
CA THR A 20 12.44 9.21 -4.01
C THR A 20 12.05 10.31 -3.03
N GLY A 21 11.42 11.39 -3.49
CA GLY A 21 10.84 12.42 -2.62
C GLY A 21 9.74 11.84 -1.73
N LEU A 22 8.77 11.16 -2.34
CA LEU A 22 7.67 10.48 -1.62
C LEU A 22 8.19 9.51 -0.57
N ALA A 23 9.20 8.70 -0.88
CA ALA A 23 9.78 7.76 0.08
C ALA A 23 10.41 8.47 1.30
N LYS A 24 11.03 9.63 1.11
CA LYS A 24 11.59 10.43 2.22
C LYS A 24 10.50 11.02 3.10
N ASP A 25 9.42 11.53 2.50
CA ASP A 25 8.28 12.09 3.23
C ASP A 25 7.55 11.02 4.05
N VAL A 26 7.37 9.83 3.47
CA VAL A 26 6.83 8.67 4.16
C VAL A 26 7.73 8.27 5.33
N ALA A 27 9.06 8.23 5.14
CA ALA A 27 9.99 7.90 6.23
C ALA A 27 9.88 8.89 7.42
N GLN A 28 9.74 10.20 7.16
CA GLN A 28 9.54 11.19 8.22
C GLN A 28 8.17 11.01 8.90
N THR A 29 7.12 10.75 8.11
CA THR A 29 5.77 10.49 8.63
C THR A 29 5.76 9.29 9.57
N PHE A 30 6.45 8.21 9.22
CA PHE A 30 6.58 7.02 10.08
C PHE A 30 7.37 7.29 11.35
N ARG A 31 8.45 8.07 11.26
CA ARG A 31 9.23 8.47 12.43
C ARG A 31 8.37 9.21 13.46
N VAL A 32 7.58 10.18 12.99
CA VAL A 32 6.64 10.93 13.85
C VAL A 32 5.50 10.01 14.33
N GLY A 33 4.99 9.16 13.45
CA GLY A 33 3.94 8.18 13.74
C GLY A 33 4.33 7.23 14.89
N LEU A 34 5.53 6.65 14.85
CA LEU A 34 6.06 5.80 15.92
C LEU A 34 6.13 6.54 17.27
N GLY A 35 6.56 7.81 17.27
CA GLY A 35 6.56 8.63 18.48
C GLY A 35 5.17 8.85 19.07
N ASN A 36 4.17 9.12 18.21
CA ASN A 36 2.78 9.28 18.62
C ASN A 36 2.19 7.97 19.17
N LEU A 37 2.41 6.85 18.48
CA LEU A 37 1.88 5.53 18.86
C LEU A 37 2.43 5.11 20.23
N ARG A 38 3.73 5.29 20.45
CA ARG A 38 4.36 5.05 21.77
C ARG A 38 3.64 5.80 22.89
N GLY A 39 3.25 7.05 22.64
CA GLY A 39 2.44 7.85 23.57
C GLY A 39 1.03 7.31 23.75
N TYR A 40 0.33 6.91 22.69
CA TYR A 40 -1.03 6.37 22.78
C TYR A 40 -1.11 5.05 23.55
N TYR A 41 -0.05 4.24 23.49
CA TYR A 41 0.06 2.97 24.19
C TYR A 41 0.80 3.07 25.54
N ASN A 42 1.21 4.27 25.97
CA ASN A 42 1.97 4.51 27.22
C ASN A 42 3.23 3.64 27.34
N GLN A 43 3.97 3.45 26.25
CA GLN A 43 5.17 2.61 26.19
C GLN A 43 6.44 3.40 26.54
N SER A 44 7.47 2.68 27.01
CA SER A 44 8.75 3.28 27.41
C SER A 44 9.62 3.67 26.20
N GLU A 45 10.57 4.59 26.41
CA GLU A 45 11.45 5.05 25.33
C GLU A 45 12.49 4.02 24.90
N ALA A 46 12.81 3.05 25.77
CA ALA A 46 13.79 2.02 25.51
C ALA A 46 13.25 0.86 24.65
N GLY A 47 11.93 0.79 24.42
CA GLY A 47 11.29 -0.24 23.60
C GLY A 47 11.50 0.01 22.10
N SER A 48 11.78 -1.07 21.35
CA SER A 48 11.72 -1.06 19.89
C SER A 48 10.32 -1.45 19.43
N HIS A 49 9.77 -0.67 18.50
CA HIS A 49 8.41 -0.85 17.98
C HIS A 49 8.39 -0.81 16.46
N THR A 50 7.37 -1.41 15.87
CA THR A 50 7.20 -1.49 14.41
C THR A 50 5.88 -0.86 13.98
N LEU A 51 5.92 -0.04 12.93
CA LEU A 51 4.75 0.46 12.24
C LEU A 51 4.83 -0.02 10.80
N GLN A 52 3.80 -0.68 10.33
CA GLN A 52 3.70 -1.23 8.98
C GLN A 52 2.51 -0.59 8.28
N TRP A 53 2.64 -0.34 6.98
CA TRP A 53 1.61 0.26 6.14
C TRP A 53 1.46 -0.55 4.87
N MET A 54 0.23 -0.83 4.49
CA MET A 54 -0.11 -1.37 3.18
C MET A 54 -1.23 -0.54 2.57
N TYR A 55 -1.00 -0.12 1.34
CA TYR A 55 -1.95 0.63 0.54
C TYR A 55 -1.87 0.19 -0.92
N GLY A 56 -2.94 0.44 -1.67
CA GLY A 56 -3.00 0.10 -3.08
C GLY A 56 -4.43 -0.06 -3.59
N CYS A 57 -4.56 -0.47 -4.84
CA CYS A 57 -5.83 -0.66 -5.51
C CYS A 57 -5.81 -1.95 -6.35
N ASP A 58 -6.96 -2.62 -6.40
CA ASP A 58 -7.23 -3.71 -7.33
C ASP A 58 -8.03 -3.18 -8.52
N LEU A 59 -7.61 -3.58 -9.72
CA LEU A 59 -8.29 -3.27 -10.97
C LEU A 59 -9.26 -4.40 -11.33
N GLY A 60 -10.54 -4.07 -11.48
CA GLY A 60 -11.57 -5.00 -11.93
C GLY A 60 -11.46 -5.34 -13.43
N PRO A 61 -12.16 -6.39 -13.89
CA PRO A 61 -12.17 -6.79 -15.29
C PRO A 61 -12.79 -5.73 -16.23
N ASP A 62 -13.65 -4.85 -15.70
CA ASP A 62 -14.20 -3.69 -16.42
C ASP A 62 -13.25 -2.49 -16.41
N GLY A 63 -12.05 -2.63 -15.83
CA GLY A 63 -11.07 -1.58 -15.67
C GLY A 63 -11.40 -0.57 -14.58
N ARG A 64 -12.42 -0.80 -13.74
CA ARG A 64 -12.72 0.11 -12.64
C ARG A 64 -12.06 -0.34 -11.34
N LEU A 65 -12.09 0.52 -10.33
CA LEU A 65 -11.65 0.17 -9.00
C LEU A 65 -12.50 -1.00 -8.49
N LEU A 66 -11.86 -2.14 -8.26
CA LEU A 66 -12.49 -3.28 -7.58
C LEU A 66 -12.43 -3.09 -6.07
N ARG A 67 -11.26 -2.68 -5.57
CA ARG A 67 -11.01 -2.48 -4.14
C ARG A 67 -9.86 -1.53 -3.91
N GLY A 68 -9.99 -0.66 -2.91
CA GLY A 68 -8.90 0.17 -2.39
C GLY A 68 -8.45 -0.30 -1.01
N TYR A 69 -7.18 -0.06 -0.70
CA TYR A 69 -6.56 -0.44 0.57
C TYR A 69 -5.79 0.74 1.16
N GLU A 70 -5.93 0.92 2.47
CA GLU A 70 -5.11 1.81 3.29
C GLU A 70 -5.14 1.27 4.73
N GLN A 71 -4.07 0.62 5.16
CA GLN A 71 -4.07 -0.20 6.36
C GLN A 71 -2.76 -0.11 7.11
N PHE A 72 -2.85 0.05 8.42
CA PHE A 72 -1.70 0.12 9.31
C PHE A 72 -1.73 -0.99 10.34
N ALA A 73 -0.54 -1.50 10.66
CA ALA A 73 -0.30 -2.41 11.77
C ALA A 73 0.77 -1.84 12.69
N TYR A 74 0.60 -2.03 14.00
CA TYR A 74 1.55 -1.65 15.04
C TYR A 74 1.94 -2.88 15.84
N ASP A 75 3.25 -3.13 15.94
CA ASP A 75 3.81 -4.33 16.58
C ASP A 75 3.17 -5.64 16.08
N GLY A 76 2.98 -5.72 14.75
CA GLY A 76 2.42 -6.88 14.04
C GLY A 76 0.91 -7.09 14.22
N LYS A 77 0.20 -6.14 14.83
CA LYS A 77 -1.26 -6.20 15.04
C LYS A 77 -1.97 -5.10 14.27
N ASP A 78 -3.16 -5.40 13.76
CA ASP A 78 -4.05 -4.40 13.15
C ASP A 78 -4.13 -3.15 14.04
N TYR A 79 -3.94 -1.97 13.44
CA TYR A 79 -4.06 -0.68 14.13
C TYR A 79 -5.26 0.10 13.61
N ILE A 80 -5.26 0.48 12.33
CA ILE A 80 -6.38 1.17 11.68
C ILE A 80 -6.44 0.81 10.20
N ALA A 81 -7.64 0.69 9.65
CA ALA A 81 -7.86 0.38 8.24
C ALA A 81 -9.00 1.21 7.64
N LEU A 82 -8.82 1.66 6.40
CA LEU A 82 -9.90 2.24 5.60
C LEU A 82 -10.89 1.14 5.21
N ASN A 83 -12.17 1.41 5.40
CA ASN A 83 -13.23 0.48 5.05
C ASN A 83 -13.46 0.45 3.54
N GLU A 84 -14.13 -0.60 3.06
CA GLU A 84 -14.41 -0.80 1.64
C GLU A 84 -15.29 0.30 1.02
N ASP A 85 -16.02 1.05 1.85
CA ASP A 85 -16.78 2.23 1.43
C ASP A 85 -15.90 3.44 1.04
N LEU A 86 -14.58 3.36 1.31
CA LEU A 86 -13.58 4.41 1.10
C LEU A 86 -13.92 5.74 1.79
N ARG A 87 -14.70 5.68 2.87
CA ARG A 87 -15.24 6.84 3.58
C ARG A 87 -15.07 6.74 5.09
N SER A 88 -15.09 5.53 5.62
CA SER A 88 -15.02 5.27 7.04
C SER A 88 -13.80 4.44 7.42
N TRP A 89 -13.45 4.46 8.70
CA TRP A 89 -12.29 3.76 9.24
C TRP A 89 -12.70 2.74 10.29
N THR A 90 -11.97 1.63 10.34
CA THR A 90 -12.02 0.67 11.45
C THR A 90 -10.76 0.81 12.29
N ALA A 91 -10.92 1.30 13.52
CA ALA A 91 -9.87 1.29 14.54
C ALA A 91 -9.87 -0.05 15.28
N ALA A 92 -8.69 -0.66 15.45
CA ALA A 92 -8.57 -1.98 16.07
C ALA A 92 -8.72 -1.96 17.59
N ASP A 93 -8.36 -0.86 18.25
CA ASP A 93 -8.46 -0.68 19.70
C ASP A 93 -8.72 0.78 20.11
N MET A 94 -8.70 1.03 21.42
CA MET A 94 -8.94 2.37 21.98
C MET A 94 -7.84 3.38 21.64
N ALA A 95 -6.59 2.94 21.48
CA ALA A 95 -5.49 3.81 21.08
C ALA A 95 -5.65 4.25 19.62
N ALA A 96 -6.03 3.31 18.74
CA ALA A 96 -6.31 3.59 17.33
C ALA A 96 -7.45 4.60 17.11
N ARG A 97 -8.40 4.71 18.05
CA ARG A 97 -9.46 5.73 17.99
C ARG A 97 -8.93 7.17 18.04
N PHE A 98 -7.76 7.41 18.62
CA PHE A 98 -7.13 8.73 18.57
C PHE A 98 -6.73 9.11 17.15
N THR A 99 -6.13 8.18 16.39
CA THR A 99 -5.82 8.39 14.96
C THR A 99 -7.09 8.53 14.14
N GLN A 100 -8.07 7.64 14.36
CA GLN A 100 -9.35 7.69 13.65
C GLN A 100 -10.00 9.07 13.70
N ARG A 101 -10.17 9.63 14.91
CA ARG A 101 -10.79 10.96 15.09
C ARG A 101 -10.02 12.07 14.38
N LYS A 102 -8.69 12.02 14.38
CA LYS A 102 -7.86 12.99 13.67
C LYS A 102 -8.06 12.90 12.16
N TRP A 103 -8.11 11.69 11.61
CA TRP A 103 -8.28 11.47 10.18
C TRP A 103 -9.69 11.79 9.70
N GLU A 104 -10.71 11.51 10.51
CA GLU A 104 -12.09 11.92 10.25
C GLU A 104 -12.21 13.44 10.25
N ALA A 105 -11.64 14.13 11.25
CA ALA A 105 -11.62 15.59 11.29
C ALA A 105 -10.88 16.22 10.11
N ALA A 106 -9.80 15.59 9.64
CA ALA A 106 -9.04 16.01 8.47
C ALA A 106 -9.64 15.55 7.13
N ARG A 107 -10.74 14.80 7.14
CA ARG A 107 -11.34 14.17 5.94
C ARG A 107 -10.35 13.36 5.11
N ALA A 108 -9.42 12.67 5.78
CA ALA A 108 -8.34 11.92 5.12
C ALA A 108 -8.87 10.87 4.13
N ALA A 109 -10.01 10.24 4.44
CA ALA A 109 -10.64 9.26 3.55
C ALA A 109 -11.00 9.85 2.17
N GLU A 110 -11.40 11.12 2.08
CA GLU A 110 -11.73 11.76 0.80
C GLU A 110 -10.49 11.90 -0.10
N GLN A 111 -9.35 12.28 0.49
CA GLN A 111 -8.08 12.42 -0.22
C GLN A 111 -7.56 11.06 -0.71
N LEU A 112 -7.61 10.05 0.17
CA LEU A 112 -7.21 8.69 -0.16
C LEU A 112 -8.11 8.09 -1.24
N ARG A 113 -9.42 8.31 -1.15
CA ARG A 113 -10.35 7.87 -2.18
C ARG A 113 -10.02 8.48 -3.54
N ALA A 114 -9.72 9.77 -3.61
CA ALA A 114 -9.32 10.41 -4.86
C ALA A 114 -8.04 9.80 -5.46
N TYR A 115 -7.07 9.44 -4.62
CA TYR A 115 -5.87 8.72 -5.06
C TYR A 115 -6.19 7.31 -5.56
N LEU A 116 -6.99 6.54 -4.80
CA LEU A 116 -7.33 5.15 -5.07
C LEU A 116 -8.19 5.00 -6.33
N GLU A 117 -9.15 5.90 -6.55
CA GLU A 117 -10.00 5.92 -7.75
C GLU A 117 -9.33 6.55 -8.98
N GLY A 118 -8.22 7.28 -8.80
CA GLY A 118 -7.50 7.98 -9.86
C GLY A 118 -6.09 7.44 -10.06
N LYS A 119 -5.10 8.17 -9.52
CA LYS A 119 -3.66 7.92 -9.74
C LYS A 119 -3.24 6.46 -9.53
N CYS A 120 -3.80 5.77 -8.53
CA CYS A 120 -3.47 4.37 -8.29
C CYS A 120 -3.81 3.48 -9.50
N LEU A 121 -5.00 3.64 -10.08
CA LEU A 121 -5.42 2.88 -11.25
C LEU A 121 -4.66 3.30 -12.51
N GLU A 122 -4.37 4.60 -12.67
CA GLU A 122 -3.59 5.12 -13.79
C GLU A 122 -2.19 4.47 -13.84
N TRP A 123 -1.48 4.48 -12.71
CA TRP A 123 -0.17 3.84 -12.60
C TRP A 123 -0.26 2.32 -12.78
N LEU A 124 -1.25 1.67 -12.18
CA LEU A 124 -1.42 0.23 -12.32
C LEU A 124 -1.63 -0.18 -13.80
N ARG A 125 -2.45 0.56 -14.55
CA ARG A 125 -2.66 0.32 -15.99
C ARG A 125 -1.37 0.50 -16.79
N ARG A 126 -0.65 1.61 -16.57
CA ARG A 126 0.64 1.88 -17.21
C ARG A 126 1.64 0.76 -16.95
N TYR A 127 1.75 0.28 -15.71
CA TYR A 127 2.68 -0.81 -15.39
C TYR A 127 2.29 -2.14 -16.01
N LEU A 128 0.99 -2.44 -16.11
CA LEU A 128 0.50 -3.63 -16.81
C LEU A 128 0.82 -3.57 -18.31
N GLU A 129 0.64 -2.41 -18.95
CA GLU A 129 0.98 -2.16 -20.35
C GLU A 129 2.50 -2.29 -20.59
N ASN A 130 3.32 -1.60 -19.79
CA ASN A 130 4.78 -1.67 -19.86
C ASN A 130 5.29 -3.10 -19.68
N GLN A 131 4.71 -3.83 -18.73
CA GLN A 131 5.06 -5.24 -18.51
C GLN A 131 4.69 -6.08 -19.73
N ASN A 132 3.48 -5.92 -20.29
CA ASN A 132 3.03 -6.66 -21.47
C ASN A 132 3.92 -6.41 -22.68
N GLU A 133 4.24 -5.15 -22.98
CA GLU A 133 5.17 -4.81 -24.06
C GLU A 133 6.57 -5.40 -23.84
N SER A 134 7.04 -5.46 -22.60
CA SER A 134 8.34 -6.08 -22.29
C SER A 134 8.31 -7.59 -22.55
N LEU A 135 7.19 -8.26 -22.23
CA LEU A 135 7.00 -9.69 -22.49
C LEU A 135 6.90 -9.99 -23.98
N LEU A 136 6.20 -9.15 -24.75
CA LEU A 136 6.11 -9.28 -26.21
C LEU A 136 7.47 -9.05 -26.89
N ARG A 137 8.25 -8.07 -26.44
CA ARG A 137 9.61 -7.79 -26.94
C ARG A 137 10.60 -8.91 -26.62
N ALA A 138 10.43 -9.62 -25.51
CA ALA A 138 11.28 -10.75 -25.12
C ALA A 138 11.07 -12.02 -25.97
N GLY A 139 10.07 -12.05 -26.85
CA GLY A 139 9.78 -13.18 -27.74
C GLY A 139 9.18 -14.37 -26.99
N THR A 140 7.87 -14.55 -27.07
CA THR A 140 7.21 -15.75 -26.56
C THR A 140 7.57 -16.97 -27.42
N ARG A 141 8.54 -17.77 -26.98
CA ARG A 141 8.53 -19.21 -27.29
C ARG A 141 7.69 -19.93 -26.23
N GLY A 142 6.49 -20.31 -26.65
CA GLY A 142 5.88 -21.60 -26.31
C GLY A 142 5.30 -21.76 -24.91
N SER A 143 3.97 -21.60 -24.84
CA SER A 143 2.96 -22.49 -24.24
C SER A 143 1.90 -21.63 -23.57
N GLY A 144 0.67 -21.74 -24.06
CA GLY A 144 -0.49 -21.00 -23.57
C GLY A 144 -0.97 -21.48 -22.20
N GLU A 145 -0.07 -21.67 -21.24
CA GLU A 145 -0.45 -21.84 -19.84
C GLU A 145 -0.49 -20.47 -19.17
N PRO A 146 -1.61 -20.11 -18.51
CA PRO A 146 -1.67 -18.88 -17.75
C PRO A 146 -0.63 -18.97 -16.63
N SER A 147 0.26 -17.98 -16.58
CA SER A 147 1.20 -17.84 -15.47
C SER A 147 0.41 -17.81 -14.15
N PRO A 148 0.85 -18.52 -13.09
CA PRO A 148 0.19 -18.47 -11.79
C PRO A 148 0.04 -17.03 -11.32
N SER A 149 -1.08 -16.72 -10.69
CA SER A 149 -1.33 -15.37 -10.18
C SER A 149 -0.18 -14.97 -9.24
N ARG A 150 0.35 -13.75 -9.42
CA ARG A 150 1.50 -13.22 -8.66
C ARG A 150 1.25 -13.20 -7.14
N LEU A 151 -0.02 -13.34 -6.73
CA LEU A 151 -0.52 -13.44 -5.35
C LEU A 151 -0.13 -14.74 -4.64
N GLU A 152 0.35 -15.76 -5.34
CA GLU A 152 0.71 -17.06 -4.74
C GLU A 152 2.23 -17.27 -4.60
N ARG A 153 3.06 -16.28 -4.94
CA ARG A 153 4.53 -16.43 -4.88
C ARG A 153 5.06 -16.25 -3.45
N PRO A 154 5.95 -17.14 -2.95
CA PRO A 154 6.62 -16.96 -1.67
C PRO A 154 7.44 -15.66 -1.66
N GLY A 155 7.29 -14.83 -0.63
CA GLY A 155 8.04 -13.58 -0.46
C GLY A 155 7.23 -12.29 -0.63
N TRP A 156 5.95 -12.36 -0.98
CA TRP A 156 5.06 -11.21 -0.81
C TRP A 156 4.82 -10.94 0.68
N PRO A 157 4.86 -9.69 1.17
CA PRO A 157 4.44 -9.38 2.54
C PRO A 157 3.01 -9.88 2.73
N PRO A 158 2.66 -10.45 3.90
CA PRO A 158 1.35 -11.05 4.12
C PRO A 158 0.27 -10.02 3.79
N MET A 159 -0.45 -10.24 2.70
CA MET A 159 -1.66 -9.49 2.42
C MET A 159 -2.71 -9.94 3.42
N ARG A 160 -3.50 -8.99 3.91
CA ARG A 160 -4.60 -9.22 4.83
C ARG A 160 -5.65 -10.14 4.18
N ARG A 161 -5.53 -11.46 4.34
CA ARG A 161 -6.56 -12.43 3.92
C ARG A 161 -7.63 -12.49 5.00
N GLY A 162 -8.89 -12.25 4.63
CA GLY A 162 -10.01 -12.30 5.59
C GLY A 162 -9.99 -11.20 6.66
N GLY A 163 -9.28 -10.10 6.42
CA GLY A 163 -9.36 -8.93 7.28
C GLY A 163 -8.64 -9.06 8.63
N LYS A 164 -7.50 -9.75 8.71
CA LYS A 164 -6.52 -9.61 9.80
C LYS A 164 -5.09 -9.68 9.25
N TRP A 165 -4.16 -8.91 9.83
CA TRP A 165 -2.75 -9.07 9.54
C TRP A 165 -2.29 -10.44 10.09
N ASP A 166 -1.71 -11.26 9.20
CA ASP A 166 -1.32 -12.62 9.54
C ASP A 166 -0.11 -12.57 10.48
N GLN A 167 -0.28 -13.11 11.69
CA GLN A 167 0.81 -13.29 12.65
C GLN A 167 1.56 -14.55 12.23
N ARG A 168 2.80 -14.38 11.79
CA ARG A 168 3.69 -15.52 11.52
C ARG A 168 4.14 -16.15 12.83
#